data_AF-A0A2M8JB36-F1
#
_entry.id   AF-A0A2M8JB36-F1
#
_cell.length_a   1.000
_cell.length_b   1.000
_cell.length_c   1.000
_cell.angle_alpha   90.00
_cell.angle_beta   90.00
_cell.angle_gamma   90.00
#
_symmetry.space_group_name_H-M   'P 1'
#
loop_
_entity.id
_entity.type
_entity.pdbx_description
1 polymer ?
#
loop_
_entity_poly.entity_id
_entity_poly.type
_entity_poly.pdbx_seq_one_letter_code
_entity_poly.pdbx_strand_id
1 'polypeptide(L)'
;MNLSKKEWLVVLTLIIICFTIDPVYAGPGGTVAKAFFRTWWGKLILILLTVIFLPLIIYMRLIAYRKAREIKKILAQLSKEHKAFHWLQLQKEFHNIIRRVYQAWQEEDLSQVKQYVNHWYWQNQQEVYLDRWKKENLQNISRLKDITKVRPLYLEISEEPNFENSRIAIAITVVAEDYLIDRETQKVVEGKKGYDELDYVWFLEYSEGQWLLDDIQEGSMALEIAKMPNEVPESLVAKA
;
A
#
# COMPACT_ATOMS: atom_id res chain seq x y z
N MET A 1 52.56 12.93 11.66
CA MET A 1 52.02 14.20 11.12
C MET A 1 51.76 15.11 12.31
N ASN A 2 52.59 16.15 12.52
CA ASN A 2 52.43 17.05 13.67
C ASN A 2 51.39 18.10 13.34
N LEU A 3 50.20 17.97 13.93
CA LEU A 3 49.13 18.96 13.82
C LEU A 3 49.57 20.26 14.49
N SER A 4 49.33 21.38 13.82
CA SER A 4 49.52 22.73 14.33
C SER A 4 48.55 23.03 15.47
N LYS A 5 48.88 24.04 16.30
CA LYS A 5 48.02 24.45 17.43
C LYS A 5 46.58 24.78 17.02
N LYS A 6 46.36 25.29 15.79
CA LYS A 6 45.03 25.61 15.26
C LYS A 6 44.25 24.35 14.90
N GLU A 7 44.90 23.36 14.29
CA GLU A 7 44.28 22.08 13.95
C GLU A 7 43.93 21.30 15.21
N TRP A 8 44.80 21.34 16.23
CA TRP A 8 44.48 20.80 17.56
C TRP A 8 43.26 21.46 18.18
N LEU A 9 43.10 22.77 18.02
CA LEU A 9 41.95 23.51 18.55
C LEU A 9 40.65 23.12 17.83
N VAL A 10 40.70 22.92 16.52
CA VAL A 10 39.57 22.41 15.73
C VAL A 10 39.21 20.98 16.14
N VAL A 11 40.20 20.10 16.28
CA VAL A 11 40.00 18.71 16.74
C VAL A 11 39.42 18.67 18.16
N LEU A 12 39.95 19.48 19.08
CA LEU A 12 39.45 19.58 20.44
C LEU A 12 38.00 20.09 20.46
N THR A 13 37.68 21.07 19.60
CA THR A 13 36.32 21.62 19.48
C THR A 13 35.35 20.57 18.94
N LEU A 14 35.76 19.79 17.93
CA LEU A 14 34.97 18.67 17.41
C LEU A 14 34.76 17.57 18.47
N ILE A 15 35.80 17.24 19.24
CA ILE A 15 35.72 16.28 20.35
C ILE A 15 34.74 16.80 21.40
N ILE A 16 34.87 18.04 21.85
CA ILE A 16 33.96 18.64 22.85
C ILE A 16 32.52 18.62 22.34
N ILE A 17 32.27 18.98 21.06
CA ILE A 17 30.94 18.91 20.44
C ILE A 17 30.39 17.48 20.45
N CYS A 18 31.21 16.48 20.12
CA CYS A 18 30.82 15.06 20.15
C CYS A 18 30.51 14.55 21.56
N PHE A 19 31.19 15.07 22.59
CA PHE A 19 30.99 14.68 23.99
C PHE A 19 29.98 15.54 24.76
N THR A 20 29.53 16.67 24.21
CA THR A 20 28.44 17.50 24.76
C THR A 20 27.05 17.11 24.25
N ILE A 21 26.95 16.04 23.48
CA ILE A 21 25.65 15.48 23.08
C ILE A 21 25.11 14.73 24.29
N ASP A 22 24.14 15.34 24.98
CA ASP A 22 23.42 14.67 26.06
C ASP A 22 22.92 13.29 25.57
N PRO A 23 23.10 12.21 26.36
CA PRO A 23 22.58 10.90 25.99
C PRO A 23 21.06 10.99 25.93
N VAL A 24 20.51 11.06 24.72
CA VAL A 24 19.07 10.91 24.50
C VAL A 24 18.75 9.45 24.72
N TYR A 25 18.23 9.13 25.90
CA TYR A 25 17.75 7.79 26.25
C TYR A 25 16.73 7.30 25.22
N ALA A 26 16.99 6.13 24.63
CA ALA A 26 16.13 5.50 23.64
C ALA A 26 14.82 5.03 24.28
N GLY A 27 13.81 5.90 24.33
CA GLY A 27 12.41 5.53 24.56
C GLY A 27 11.72 5.03 23.28
N PRO A 28 10.46 4.56 23.36
CA PRO A 28 9.70 4.11 22.19
C PRO A 28 9.79 5.17 21.08
N GLY A 29 10.14 4.73 19.85
CA GLY A 29 10.84 5.54 18.84
C GLY A 29 10.27 6.92 18.48
N GLY A 30 9.02 7.22 18.83
CA GLY A 30 8.43 8.55 18.72
C GLY A 30 8.97 9.59 19.72
N THR A 31 9.43 9.19 20.90
CA THR A 31 9.88 10.14 21.95
C THR A 31 11.29 10.66 21.68
N VAL A 32 12.19 9.81 21.17
CA VAL A 32 13.56 10.15 20.78
C VAL A 32 13.57 11.11 19.60
N ALA A 33 12.81 10.80 18.55
CA ALA A 33 12.67 11.67 17.39
C ALA A 33 12.11 13.05 17.78
N LYS A 34 11.08 13.08 18.62
CA LYS A 34 10.48 14.34 19.13
C LYS A 34 11.47 15.16 19.97
N ALA A 35 12.31 14.52 20.78
CA ALA A 35 13.34 15.23 21.56
C ALA A 35 14.47 15.77 20.68
N PHE A 36 14.94 14.97 19.71
CA PHE A 36 15.98 15.38 18.76
C PHE A 36 15.55 16.60 17.93
N PHE A 37 14.35 16.57 17.35
CA PHE A 37 13.82 17.68 16.53
C PHE A 37 13.45 18.95 17.32
N ARG A 38 13.47 18.92 18.66
CA ARG A 38 13.33 20.13 19.49
C ARG A 38 14.63 20.94 19.57
N THR A 39 15.78 20.31 19.39
CA THR A 39 17.10 20.98 19.41
C THR A 39 17.29 21.89 18.20
N TRP A 40 18.17 22.89 18.30
CA TRP A 40 18.48 23.78 17.17
C TRP A 40 19.04 23.00 15.97
N TRP A 41 19.95 22.05 16.21
CA TRP A 41 20.52 21.17 15.18
C TRP A 41 19.48 20.21 14.59
N GLY A 42 18.61 19.63 15.41
CA GLY A 42 17.52 18.79 14.93
C GLY A 42 16.56 19.55 14.02
N LYS A 43 16.24 20.82 14.33
CA LYS A 43 15.45 21.69 13.45
C LYS A 43 16.15 21.96 12.11
N LEU A 44 17.46 22.23 12.14
CA LEU A 44 18.23 22.48 10.91
C LEU A 44 18.26 21.24 10.02
N ILE A 45 18.50 20.05 10.60
CA ILE A 45 18.43 18.77 9.89
C ILE A 45 17.02 18.52 9.35
N LEU A 46 15.97 18.79 10.13
CA LEU A 46 14.58 18.63 9.69
C LEU A 46 14.25 19.54 8.49
N ILE A 47 14.71 20.79 8.51
CA ILE A 47 14.55 21.73 7.39
C ILE A 47 15.25 21.17 6.15
N LEU A 48 16.49 20.72 6.28
CA LEU A 48 17.24 20.14 5.17
C LEU A 48 16.53 18.89 4.59
N LEU A 49 16.13 17.96 5.45
CA LEU A 49 15.37 16.77 5.06
C LEU A 49 14.05 17.16 4.37
N THR A 50 13.35 18.15 4.90
CA THR A 50 12.09 18.64 4.31
C THR A 50 12.33 19.24 2.93
N VAL A 51 13.36 20.07 2.75
CA VAL A 51 13.69 20.66 1.43
C VAL A 51 14.03 19.57 0.41
N ILE A 52 14.67 18.47 0.82
CA ILE A 52 15.04 17.36 -0.06
C ILE A 52 13.83 16.45 -0.36
N PHE A 53 13.07 16.04 0.67
CA PHE A 53 12.01 15.04 0.52
C PHE A 53 10.65 15.64 0.12
N LEU A 54 10.36 16.90 0.46
CA LEU A 54 9.06 17.52 0.13
C LEU A 54 8.80 17.57 -1.39
N PRO A 55 9.76 17.97 -2.26
CA PRO A 55 9.57 17.91 -3.70
C PRO A 55 9.25 16.50 -4.20
N LEU A 56 9.93 15.48 -3.65
CA LEU A 56 9.70 14.07 -3.99
C LEU A 56 8.29 13.63 -3.57
N ILE A 57 7.87 13.95 -2.34
CA ILE A 57 6.52 13.63 -1.82
C ILE A 57 5.44 14.29 -2.69
N ILE A 58 5.62 15.57 -3.04
CA ILE A 58 4.70 16.31 -3.91
C ILE A 58 4.64 15.65 -5.30
N TYR A 59 5.80 15.33 -5.88
CA TYR A 59 5.89 14.67 -7.18
C TYR A 59 5.14 13.33 -7.19
N MET A 60 5.38 12.46 -6.21
CA MET A 60 4.70 11.17 -6.08
C MET A 60 3.18 11.33 -5.94
N ARG A 61 2.73 12.28 -5.11
CA ARG A 61 1.29 12.57 -4.95
C ARG A 61 0.67 13.10 -6.24
N LEU A 62 1.38 13.95 -6.96
CA LEU A 62 0.88 14.57 -8.19
C LEU A 62 0.71 13.53 -9.31
N ILE A 63 1.68 12.62 -9.49
CA ILE A 63 1.57 11.53 -10.47
C ILE A 63 0.32 10.70 -10.21
N ALA A 64 0.19 10.19 -8.98
CA ALA A 64 -0.92 9.31 -8.67
C ALA A 64 -2.28 10.05 -8.72
N TYR A 65 -2.31 11.33 -8.38
CA TYR A 65 -3.52 12.16 -8.54
C TYR A 65 -3.90 12.34 -10.00
N ARG A 66 -2.93 12.66 -10.88
CA ARG A 66 -3.16 12.83 -12.31
C ARG A 66 -3.65 11.53 -12.95
N LYS A 67 -2.99 10.41 -12.65
CA LYS A 67 -3.38 9.08 -13.12
C LYS A 67 -4.77 8.68 -12.68
N ALA A 68 -5.09 8.86 -11.39
CA ALA A 68 -6.43 8.58 -10.89
C ALA A 68 -7.50 9.44 -11.59
N ARG A 69 -7.20 10.71 -11.90
CA ARG A 69 -8.13 11.59 -12.62
C ARG A 69 -8.33 11.16 -14.07
N GLU A 70 -7.26 10.77 -14.75
CA GLU A 70 -7.28 10.26 -16.12
C GLU A 70 -8.14 8.99 -16.22
N ILE A 71 -7.86 7.99 -15.38
CA ILE A 71 -8.61 6.72 -15.36
C ILE A 71 -10.10 6.97 -15.08
N LYS A 72 -10.43 7.84 -14.11
CA LYS A 72 -11.82 8.18 -13.82
C LYS A 72 -12.55 8.83 -15.00
N LYS A 73 -11.86 9.59 -15.85
CA LYS A 73 -12.46 10.15 -17.07
C LYS A 73 -12.80 9.03 -18.06
N ILE A 74 -11.85 8.12 -18.31
CA ILE A 74 -12.03 6.97 -19.21
C ILE A 74 -13.20 6.10 -18.73
N LEU A 75 -13.20 5.74 -17.44
CA LEU A 75 -14.30 4.99 -16.81
C LEU A 75 -15.65 5.71 -16.92
N ALA A 76 -15.68 7.03 -16.74
CA ALA A 76 -16.91 7.81 -16.91
C ALA A 76 -17.45 7.73 -18.35
N GLN A 77 -16.57 7.62 -19.35
CA GLN A 77 -16.98 7.46 -20.74
C GLN A 77 -17.56 6.08 -21.01
N LEU A 78 -16.83 5.04 -20.60
CA LEU A 78 -17.26 3.65 -20.68
C LEU A 78 -18.60 3.42 -19.98
N SER A 79 -18.80 4.09 -18.84
CA SER A 79 -20.02 3.95 -18.04
C SER A 79 -21.30 4.44 -18.73
N LYS A 80 -21.20 5.18 -19.85
CA LYS A 80 -22.37 5.59 -20.65
C LYS A 80 -23.02 4.39 -21.33
N GLU A 81 -22.23 3.41 -21.74
CA GLU A 81 -22.66 2.21 -22.45
C GLU A 81 -22.67 1.00 -21.51
N HIS A 82 -21.67 0.89 -20.61
CA HIS A 82 -21.48 -0.25 -19.71
C HIS A 82 -21.42 0.19 -18.24
N LYS A 83 -22.54 0.07 -17.53
CA LYS A 83 -22.67 0.52 -16.12
C LYS A 83 -21.68 -0.12 -15.15
N ALA A 84 -21.17 -1.31 -15.45
CA ALA A 84 -20.14 -1.99 -14.65
C ALA A 84 -18.85 -1.16 -14.50
N PHE A 85 -18.57 -0.22 -15.40
CA PHE A 85 -17.39 0.63 -15.36
C PHE A 85 -17.63 1.98 -14.63
N HIS A 86 -18.82 2.18 -14.05
CA HIS A 86 -19.12 3.42 -13.33
C HIS A 86 -18.34 3.49 -12.00
N TRP A 87 -17.49 4.51 -11.84
CA TRP A 87 -16.56 4.60 -10.70
C TRP A 87 -17.21 4.45 -9.31
N LEU A 88 -18.39 5.05 -9.08
CA LEU A 88 -19.05 4.92 -7.77
C LEU A 88 -19.55 3.50 -7.49
N GLN A 89 -19.93 2.77 -8.55
CA GLN A 89 -20.37 1.38 -8.46
C GLN A 89 -19.16 0.47 -8.23
N LEU A 90 -18.10 0.66 -9.02
CA LEU A 90 -16.80 0.00 -8.84
C LEU A 90 -16.28 0.18 -7.42
N GLN A 91 -16.32 1.41 -6.89
CA GLN A 91 -15.85 1.67 -5.54
C GLN A 91 -16.64 0.84 -4.51
N LYS A 92 -17.97 0.73 -4.65
CA LYS A 92 -18.78 -0.12 -3.76
C LYS A 92 -18.42 -1.60 -3.90
N GLU A 93 -18.25 -2.08 -5.13
CA GLU A 93 -17.87 -3.46 -5.43
C GLU A 93 -16.50 -3.79 -4.83
N PHE A 94 -15.50 -2.93 -5.04
CA PHE A 94 -14.17 -3.09 -4.46
C PHE A 94 -14.22 -3.10 -2.93
N HIS A 95 -14.99 -2.22 -2.29
CA HIS A 95 -15.16 -2.27 -0.83
C HIS A 95 -15.80 -3.57 -0.35
N ASN A 96 -16.76 -4.11 -1.10
CA ASN A 96 -17.36 -5.40 -0.78
C ASN A 96 -16.34 -6.54 -0.92
N ILE A 97 -15.62 -6.59 -2.04
CA ILE A 97 -14.57 -7.60 -2.28
C ILE A 97 -13.52 -7.55 -1.17
N ILE A 98 -13.00 -6.36 -0.84
CA ILE A 98 -12.02 -6.18 0.24
C ILE A 98 -12.55 -6.74 1.56
N ARG A 99 -13.76 -6.34 1.98
CA ARG A 99 -14.36 -6.83 3.24
C ARG A 99 -14.53 -8.34 3.25
N ARG A 100 -14.98 -8.92 2.15
CA ARG A 100 -15.23 -10.37 2.02
C ARG A 100 -13.93 -11.15 2.07
N VAL A 101 -12.88 -10.69 1.40
CA VAL A 101 -11.55 -11.29 1.43
C VAL A 101 -10.96 -11.23 2.85
N TYR A 102 -11.03 -10.09 3.53
CA TYR A 102 -10.59 -9.99 4.93
C TYR A 102 -11.38 -10.91 5.87
N GLN A 103 -12.69 -11.04 5.67
CA GLN A 103 -13.52 -11.97 6.42
C GLN A 103 -13.08 -13.43 6.19
N ALA A 104 -12.84 -13.82 4.94
CA ALA A 104 -12.37 -15.15 4.60
C ALA A 104 -10.98 -15.46 5.17
N TRP A 105 -10.07 -14.47 5.23
CA TRP A 105 -8.78 -14.61 5.91
C TRP A 105 -8.94 -14.78 7.42
N GLN A 106 -9.86 -14.03 8.04
CA GLN A 106 -10.15 -14.15 9.47
C GLN A 106 -10.72 -15.53 9.84
N GLU A 107 -11.57 -16.09 8.98
CA GLU A 107 -12.23 -17.38 9.16
C GLU A 107 -11.40 -18.56 8.63
N GLU A 108 -10.25 -18.28 7.99
CA GLU A 108 -9.37 -19.26 7.34
C GLU A 108 -10.08 -20.17 6.32
N ASP A 109 -11.07 -19.59 5.63
CA ASP A 109 -11.96 -20.25 4.67
C ASP A 109 -12.18 -19.38 3.41
N LEU A 110 -11.36 -19.64 2.38
CA LEU A 110 -11.47 -18.96 1.08
C LEU A 110 -12.65 -19.46 0.23
N SER A 111 -13.35 -20.52 0.64
CA SER A 111 -14.48 -21.02 -0.15
C SER A 111 -15.62 -19.99 -0.25
N GLN A 112 -15.74 -19.12 0.76
CA GLN A 112 -16.74 -18.06 0.83
C GLN A 112 -16.52 -16.92 -0.17
N VAL A 113 -15.29 -16.77 -0.68
CA VAL A 113 -14.90 -15.68 -1.58
C VAL A 113 -14.68 -16.12 -3.01
N LYS A 114 -14.96 -17.38 -3.36
CA LYS A 114 -14.81 -17.91 -4.73
C LYS A 114 -15.49 -17.08 -5.82
N GLN A 115 -16.58 -16.39 -5.50
CA GLN A 115 -17.31 -15.50 -6.43
C GLN A 115 -16.73 -14.08 -6.52
N TYR A 116 -15.77 -13.72 -5.65
CA TYR A 116 -15.17 -12.38 -5.57
C TYR A 116 -13.70 -12.37 -5.98
N VAL A 117 -13.12 -13.54 -6.22
CA VAL A 117 -11.73 -13.72 -6.62
C VAL A 117 -11.69 -14.60 -7.85
N ASN A 118 -10.70 -14.44 -8.70
CA ASN A 118 -10.55 -15.32 -9.85
C ASN A 118 -10.00 -16.69 -9.42
N HIS A 119 -10.02 -17.64 -10.36
CA HIS A 119 -9.62 -19.02 -10.09
C HIS A 119 -8.17 -19.14 -9.67
N TRP A 120 -7.28 -18.39 -10.32
CA TRP A 120 -5.85 -18.42 -10.07
C TRP A 120 -5.51 -17.91 -8.66
N TYR A 121 -6.03 -16.74 -8.29
CA TYR A 121 -5.85 -16.15 -6.96
C TYR A 121 -6.35 -17.08 -5.86
N TRP A 122 -7.54 -17.66 -6.05
CA TRP A 122 -8.12 -18.60 -5.09
C TRP A 122 -7.20 -19.79 -4.82
N GLN A 123 -6.69 -20.44 -5.89
CA GLN A 123 -5.81 -21.59 -5.76
C GLN A 123 -4.49 -21.22 -5.10
N ASN A 124 -3.85 -20.16 -5.57
CA ASN A 124 -2.56 -19.70 -5.06
C ASN A 124 -2.65 -19.33 -3.58
N GLN A 125 -3.68 -18.57 -3.18
CA GLN A 125 -3.85 -18.13 -1.79
C GLN A 125 -4.15 -19.30 -0.84
N GLN A 126 -4.92 -20.29 -1.29
CA GLN A 126 -5.23 -21.48 -0.51
C GLN A 126 -3.99 -22.34 -0.28
N GLU A 127 -3.27 -22.68 -1.35
CA GLU A 127 -2.16 -23.62 -1.30
C GLU A 127 -0.91 -23.03 -0.63
N VAL A 128 -0.55 -21.79 -0.99
CA VAL A 128 0.72 -21.18 -0.59
C VAL A 128 0.70 -20.68 0.85
N TYR A 129 -0.42 -20.11 1.29
CA TYR A 129 -0.52 -19.45 2.59
C TYR A 129 -1.34 -20.26 3.58
N LEU A 130 -2.63 -20.48 3.31
CA LEU A 130 -3.51 -21.08 4.31
C LEU A 130 -3.15 -22.54 4.64
N ASP A 131 -2.90 -23.36 3.63
CA ASP A 131 -2.54 -24.77 3.85
C ASP A 131 -1.17 -24.89 4.52
N ARG A 132 -0.23 -24.00 4.18
CA ARG A 132 1.09 -23.93 4.81
C ARG A 132 0.99 -23.51 6.27
N TRP A 133 0.28 -22.43 6.58
CA TRP A 133 0.08 -21.96 7.95
C TRP A 133 -0.63 -23.01 8.80
N LYS A 134 -1.64 -23.70 8.26
CA LYS A 134 -2.30 -24.82 8.95
C LYS A 134 -1.32 -25.96 9.24
N LYS A 135 -0.44 -26.32 8.29
CA LYS A 135 0.61 -27.34 8.50
C LYS A 135 1.64 -26.91 9.56
N GLU A 136 1.97 -25.64 9.63
CA GLU A 136 2.92 -25.06 10.58
C GLU A 136 2.28 -24.70 11.94
N ASN A 137 1.02 -25.08 12.16
CA ASN A 137 0.24 -24.75 13.37
C ASN A 137 0.12 -23.23 13.65
N LEU A 138 0.15 -22.45 12.58
CA LEU A 138 -0.04 -21.01 12.60
C LEU A 138 -1.51 -20.65 12.40
N GLN A 139 -1.92 -19.53 12.97
CA GLN A 139 -3.21 -18.90 12.79
C GLN A 139 -3.02 -17.49 12.28
N ASN A 140 -3.72 -17.16 11.20
CA ASN A 140 -3.74 -15.81 10.67
C ASN A 140 -4.75 -14.96 11.46
N ILE A 141 -4.28 -13.83 12.02
CA ILE A 141 -5.15 -12.83 12.62
C ILE A 141 -5.25 -11.66 11.66
N SER A 142 -6.26 -11.72 10.81
CA SER A 142 -6.63 -10.65 9.88
C SER A 142 -7.96 -10.03 10.31
N ARG A 143 -7.98 -8.74 10.67
CA ARG A 143 -9.21 -8.04 11.08
C ARG A 143 -9.27 -6.66 10.47
N LEU A 144 -10.21 -6.48 9.55
CA LEU A 144 -10.46 -5.19 8.93
C LEU A 144 -11.33 -4.31 9.84
N LYS A 145 -10.82 -3.12 10.20
CA LYS A 145 -11.59 -2.10 10.90
C LYS A 145 -12.20 -1.10 9.95
N ASP A 146 -11.42 -0.60 8.99
CA ASP A 146 -11.88 0.41 8.05
C ASP A 146 -11.13 0.39 6.71
N ILE A 147 -11.77 0.90 5.66
CA ILE A 147 -11.16 1.15 4.36
C ILE A 147 -11.12 2.67 4.17
N THR A 148 -9.95 3.27 4.38
CA THR A 148 -9.82 4.74 4.43
C THR A 148 -9.69 5.36 3.05
N LYS A 149 -9.09 4.64 2.10
CA LYS A 149 -8.81 5.17 0.77
C LYS A 149 -8.83 4.08 -0.29
N VAL A 150 -9.46 4.40 -1.43
CA VAL A 150 -9.40 3.60 -2.65
C VAL A 150 -9.19 4.54 -3.84
N ARG A 151 -8.18 4.28 -4.66
CA ARG A 151 -7.85 5.08 -5.85
C ARG A 151 -7.38 4.19 -7.00
N PRO A 152 -7.78 4.46 -8.25
CA PRO A 152 -7.23 3.73 -9.38
C PRO A 152 -5.80 4.21 -9.68
N LEU A 153 -4.94 3.27 -10.07
CA LEU A 153 -3.54 3.50 -10.43
C LEU A 153 -3.23 3.13 -11.87
N TYR A 154 -3.86 2.07 -12.38
CA TYR A 154 -3.68 1.54 -13.72
C TYR A 154 -5.03 1.04 -14.24
N LEU A 155 -5.23 1.15 -15.55
CA LEU A 155 -6.40 0.64 -16.25
C LEU A 155 -5.97 0.00 -17.57
N GLU A 156 -6.49 -1.20 -17.80
CA GLU A 156 -6.41 -1.95 -19.04
C GLU A 156 -7.83 -2.27 -19.49
N ILE A 157 -8.18 -1.86 -20.70
CA ILE A 157 -9.50 -2.13 -21.29
C ILE A 157 -9.29 -3.07 -22.47
N SER A 158 -9.84 -4.27 -22.35
CA SER A 158 -9.80 -5.27 -23.40
C SER A 158 -10.66 -4.88 -24.59
N GLU A 159 -10.29 -5.32 -25.79
CA GLU A 159 -11.12 -5.20 -27.00
C GLU A 159 -12.11 -6.35 -27.17
N GLU A 160 -12.12 -7.32 -26.24
CA GLU A 160 -13.08 -8.42 -26.26
C GLU A 160 -14.53 -7.94 -26.10
N PRO A 161 -15.51 -8.72 -26.58
CA PRO A 161 -16.92 -8.39 -26.41
C PRO A 161 -17.26 -8.12 -24.94
N ASN A 162 -18.00 -7.04 -24.68
CA ASN A 162 -18.35 -6.56 -23.34
C ASN A 162 -17.17 -6.18 -22.43
N PHE A 163 -15.96 -6.02 -22.99
CA PHE A 163 -14.74 -5.69 -22.26
C PHE A 163 -14.28 -6.76 -21.27
N GLU A 164 -14.62 -8.03 -21.53
CA GLU A 164 -14.09 -9.17 -20.78
C GLU A 164 -12.56 -9.17 -20.78
N ASN A 165 -11.96 -9.62 -19.68
CA ASN A 165 -10.52 -9.59 -19.40
C ASN A 165 -9.92 -8.18 -19.21
N SER A 166 -10.74 -7.14 -19.06
CA SER A 166 -10.25 -5.81 -18.65
C SER A 166 -9.68 -5.85 -17.23
N ARG A 167 -8.65 -5.05 -16.94
CA ARG A 167 -7.98 -5.03 -15.64
C ARG A 167 -7.91 -3.64 -15.05
N ILE A 168 -7.96 -3.57 -13.72
CA ILE A 168 -7.79 -2.33 -12.98
C ILE A 168 -6.94 -2.57 -11.74
N ALA A 169 -5.92 -1.75 -11.56
CA ALA A 169 -5.16 -1.73 -10.32
C ALA A 169 -5.64 -0.58 -9.44
N ILE A 170 -5.93 -0.87 -8.18
CA ILE A 170 -6.34 0.10 -7.18
C ILE A 170 -5.35 0.14 -6.02
N ALA A 171 -4.90 1.34 -5.64
CA ALA A 171 -4.26 1.52 -4.34
C ALA A 171 -5.34 1.59 -3.27
N ILE A 172 -5.17 0.79 -2.24
CA ILE A 172 -6.01 0.76 -1.06
C ILE A 172 -5.20 1.13 0.17
N THR A 173 -5.84 1.87 1.09
CA THR A 173 -5.35 2.08 2.44
C THR A 173 -6.42 1.58 3.38
N VAL A 174 -6.05 0.67 4.28
CA VAL A 174 -6.96 0.03 5.24
C VAL A 174 -6.42 0.16 6.64
N VAL A 175 -7.32 0.17 7.63
CA VAL A 175 -6.94 0.01 9.03
C VAL A 175 -7.28 -1.42 9.42
N ALA A 176 -6.26 -2.22 9.68
CA ALA A 176 -6.43 -3.64 9.98
C ALA A 176 -5.41 -4.15 11.01
N GLU A 177 -5.76 -5.23 11.69
CA GLU A 177 -4.76 -6.11 12.31
C GLU A 177 -4.36 -7.16 11.27
N ASP A 178 -3.05 -7.39 11.12
CA ASP A 178 -2.51 -8.43 10.25
C ASP A 178 -1.23 -8.99 10.89
N TYR A 179 -1.33 -10.19 11.46
CA TYR A 179 -0.22 -10.89 12.09
C TYR A 179 -0.47 -12.39 12.21
N LEU A 180 0.60 -13.16 12.27
CA LEU A 180 0.56 -14.61 12.46
C LEU A 180 0.88 -14.96 13.90
N ILE A 181 0.09 -15.86 14.49
CA ILE A 181 0.38 -16.46 15.79
C ILE A 181 0.55 -17.97 15.69
N ASP A 182 1.40 -18.50 16.56
CA ASP A 182 1.43 -19.93 16.82
C ASP A 182 0.23 -20.34 17.70
N ARG A 183 -0.53 -21.36 17.29
CA ARG A 183 -1.79 -21.73 17.96
C ARG A 183 -1.60 -22.25 19.38
N GLU A 184 -0.50 -22.95 19.65
CA GLU A 184 -0.23 -23.53 20.96
C GLU A 184 0.29 -22.49 21.96
N THR A 185 1.29 -21.72 21.55
CA THR A 185 2.00 -20.79 22.41
C THR A 185 1.36 -19.40 22.44
N GLN A 186 0.47 -19.10 21.49
CA GLN A 186 -0.17 -17.78 21.30
C GLN A 186 0.84 -16.64 21.08
N LYS A 187 2.08 -16.99 20.71
CA LYS A 187 3.16 -16.04 20.41
C LYS A 187 3.02 -15.54 18.98
N VAL A 188 3.32 -14.26 18.80
CA VAL A 188 3.40 -13.64 17.45
C VAL A 188 4.65 -14.16 16.78
N VAL A 189 4.48 -14.76 15.60
CA VAL A 189 5.57 -15.28 14.77
C VAL A 189 5.94 -14.25 13.70
N GLU A 190 4.94 -13.54 13.17
CA GLU A 190 5.12 -12.52 12.14
C GLU A 190 4.13 -11.37 12.34
N GLY A 191 4.52 -10.15 11.98
CA GLY A 191 3.70 -8.96 12.15
C GLY A 191 3.70 -8.40 13.57
N LYS A 192 2.72 -7.54 13.87
CA LYS A 192 2.55 -6.92 15.19
C LYS A 192 1.07 -6.86 15.57
N LYS A 193 0.79 -6.98 16.87
CA LYS A 193 -0.57 -6.82 17.39
C LYS A 193 -1.04 -5.38 17.30
N GLY A 194 -2.34 -5.18 17.20
CA GLY A 194 -3.00 -3.89 17.15
C GLY A 194 -3.25 -3.41 15.73
N TYR A 195 -4.25 -2.56 15.60
CA TYR A 195 -4.62 -1.97 14.32
C TYR A 195 -3.52 -1.03 13.83
N ASP A 196 -3.13 -1.19 12.58
CA ASP A 196 -2.26 -0.26 11.87
C ASP A 196 -2.86 0.13 10.53
N GLU A 197 -2.34 1.22 9.95
CA GLU A 197 -2.65 1.60 8.58
C GLU A 197 -1.76 0.79 7.62
N LEU A 198 -2.40 0.01 6.75
CA LEU A 198 -1.74 -0.85 5.78
C LEU A 198 -2.09 -0.37 4.36
N ASP A 199 -1.07 -0.27 3.52
CA ASP A 199 -1.19 0.13 2.12
C ASP A 199 -0.95 -1.07 1.20
N TYR A 200 -1.87 -1.30 0.26
CA TYR A 200 -1.75 -2.35 -0.75
C TYR A 200 -2.11 -1.83 -2.14
N VAL A 201 -1.72 -2.59 -3.17
CA VAL A 201 -2.26 -2.46 -4.52
C VAL A 201 -2.99 -3.74 -4.88
N TRP A 202 -4.28 -3.62 -5.18
CA TRP A 202 -5.11 -4.75 -5.58
C TRP A 202 -5.37 -4.68 -7.07
N PHE A 203 -5.16 -5.79 -7.76
CA PHE A 203 -5.49 -5.96 -9.17
C PHE A 203 -6.83 -6.69 -9.27
N LEU A 204 -7.73 -6.14 -10.06
CA LEU A 204 -9.00 -6.77 -10.37
C LEU A 204 -9.13 -6.98 -11.86
N GLU A 205 -9.70 -8.12 -12.24
CA GLU A 205 -10.03 -8.50 -13.59
C GLU A 205 -11.55 -8.50 -13.76
N TYR A 206 -12.03 -7.97 -14.87
CA TYR A 206 -13.43 -8.03 -15.26
C TYR A 206 -13.65 -9.32 -16.05
N SER A 207 -14.35 -10.26 -15.43
CA SER A 207 -14.61 -11.58 -16.00
C SER A 207 -16.04 -12.02 -15.67
N GLU A 208 -16.72 -12.63 -16.64
CA GLU A 208 -18.11 -13.10 -16.53
C GLU A 208 -19.07 -11.99 -16.07
N GLY A 209 -18.85 -10.76 -16.53
CA GLY A 209 -19.67 -9.61 -16.19
C GLY A 209 -19.47 -9.02 -14.78
N GLN A 210 -18.41 -9.41 -14.06
CA GLN A 210 -18.11 -8.94 -12.71
C GLN A 210 -16.61 -8.67 -12.49
N TRP A 211 -16.30 -7.79 -11.55
CA TRP A 211 -14.91 -7.55 -11.13
C TRP A 211 -14.50 -8.55 -10.06
N LEU A 212 -13.43 -9.29 -10.33
CA LEU A 212 -12.86 -10.31 -9.47
C LEU A 212 -11.45 -9.90 -9.05
N LEU A 213 -11.09 -10.15 -7.79
CA LEU A 213 -9.71 -9.99 -7.33
C LEU A 213 -8.79 -11.00 -8.05
N ASP A 214 -7.72 -10.50 -8.63
CA ASP A 214 -6.71 -11.26 -9.37
C ASP A 214 -5.37 -11.34 -8.62
N ASP A 215 -4.91 -10.21 -8.06
CA ASP A 215 -3.64 -10.16 -7.35
C ASP A 215 -3.62 -9.08 -6.25
N ILE A 216 -2.75 -9.27 -5.25
CA ILE A 216 -2.49 -8.30 -4.19
C ILE A 216 -0.98 -8.09 -4.07
N GLN A 217 -0.56 -6.84 -4.19
CA GLN A 217 0.83 -6.42 -4.04
C GLN A 217 0.99 -5.42 -2.89
N GLU A 218 2.22 -5.28 -2.41
CA GLU A 218 2.58 -4.30 -1.39
C GLU A 218 2.36 -2.86 -1.90
N GLY A 219 1.97 -1.96 -0.99
CA GLY A 219 1.75 -0.54 -1.31
C GLY A 219 2.99 0.19 -1.86
N SER A 220 4.20 -0.34 -1.64
CA SER A 220 5.46 0.16 -2.19
C SER A 220 5.45 0.18 -3.73
N MET A 221 4.73 -0.74 -4.37
CA MET A 221 4.58 -0.85 -5.83
C MET A 221 3.67 0.22 -6.44
N ALA A 222 2.90 0.96 -5.62
CA ALA A 222 1.88 1.89 -6.10
C ALA A 222 2.42 2.98 -7.05
N LEU A 223 3.66 3.46 -6.82
CA LEU A 223 4.26 4.46 -7.70
C LEU A 223 4.72 3.87 -9.04
N GLU A 224 5.27 2.66 -9.02
CA GLU A 224 5.72 1.98 -10.23
C GLU A 224 4.54 1.67 -11.14
N ILE A 225 3.46 1.11 -10.56
CA ILE A 225 2.21 0.84 -11.27
C ILE A 225 1.59 2.14 -11.81
N ALA A 226 1.56 3.22 -11.02
CA ALA A 226 1.03 4.50 -11.50
C ALA A 226 1.84 5.12 -12.65
N LYS A 227 3.12 4.75 -12.82
CA LYS A 227 3.94 5.22 -13.94
C LYS A 227 3.69 4.44 -15.22
N MET A 228 3.09 3.25 -15.16
CA MET A 228 2.75 2.47 -16.33
C MET A 228 1.76 3.25 -17.22
N PRO A 229 1.89 3.17 -18.56
CA PRO A 229 0.86 3.69 -19.46
C PRO A 229 -0.43 2.88 -19.25
N ASN A 230 -1.59 3.53 -19.34
CA ASN A 230 -2.84 2.78 -19.36
C ASN A 230 -2.99 2.12 -20.74
N GLU A 231 -3.52 0.90 -20.78
CA GLU A 231 -3.75 0.16 -22.02
C GLU A 231 -5.22 0.27 -22.39
N VAL A 232 -5.57 1.29 -23.18
CA VAL A 232 -6.96 1.60 -23.49
C VAL A 232 -7.11 1.80 -25.01
N PRO A 233 -8.13 1.19 -25.65
CA PRO A 233 -8.38 1.35 -27.09
C PRO A 233 -8.49 2.83 -27.49
N GLU A 234 -7.88 3.20 -28.62
CA GLU A 234 -7.84 4.60 -29.10
C GLU A 234 -9.24 5.20 -29.27
N SER A 235 -10.23 4.36 -29.61
CA SER A 235 -11.63 4.75 -29.77
C SER A 235 -12.26 5.34 -28.50
N LEU A 236 -11.73 4.97 -27.32
CA LEU A 236 -12.16 5.47 -26.01
C LEU A 236 -11.30 6.66 -25.58
N VAL A 237 -10.01 6.66 -25.91
CA VAL A 237 -9.10 7.77 -25.59
C VAL A 237 -9.47 9.04 -26.37
N ALA A 238 -9.83 8.91 -27.66
CA ALA A 238 -10.22 10.04 -28.50
C ALA A 238 -11.51 10.74 -28.06
N LYS A 239 -12.33 10.05 -27.25
CA LYS A 239 -13.59 10.59 -26.71
C LYS A 239 -13.38 11.28 -25.35
N ALA A 240 -12.27 11.03 -24.62
CA ALA A 240 -11.99 11.34 -23.20
C ALA A 240 -11.38 12.71 -22.88
#